data_AF-A0A8T5GEH9-F1
#
_entry.id   AF-A0A8T5GEH9-F1
#
_cell.length_a   1.000
_cell.length_b   1.000
_cell.length_c   1.000
_cell.angle_alpha   90.00
_cell.angle_beta   90.00
_cell.angle_gamma   90.00
#
_symmetry.space_group_name_H-M   'P 1'
#
loop_
_entity.id
_entity.type
_entity.pdbx_description
1 polymer ?
#
loop_
_entity_poly.entity_id
_entity_poly.type
_entity_poly.pdbx_seq_one_letter_code
_entity_poly.pdbx_strand_id
1 'polypeptide(L)'
;MLTVLENAYYKKVSIFKEPGETHKKVLLALLHEKKYFAKDELLCFANFDEELLEKTILDLEDVGVIKTEGWLVKVRENLFEEEAEGLLA
;
A
#
# COMPACT_ATOMS: atom_id res chain seq x y z
N MET A 1 17.41 3.88 3.06
CA MET A 1 17.40 3.45 1.65
C MET A 1 15.98 2.95 1.38
N LEU A 2 15.21 3.64 0.55
CA LEU A 2 13.82 3.24 0.26
C LEU A 2 13.85 1.98 -0.62
N THR A 3 12.95 1.03 -0.36
CA THR A 3 12.83 -0.16 -1.23
C THR A 3 12.31 0.24 -2.61
N VAL A 4 12.52 -0.61 -3.62
CA VAL A 4 12.03 -0.37 -5.00
C VAL A 4 10.52 -0.13 -5.01
N LEU A 5 9.78 -0.82 -4.13
CA LEU A 5 8.33 -0.73 -4.01
C LEU A 5 7.88 0.57 -3.33
N GLU A 6 8.59 1.04 -2.30
CA GLU A 6 8.34 2.36 -1.72
C GLU A 6 8.53 3.46 -2.76
N ASN A 7 9.63 3.42 -3.53
CA ASN A 7 9.89 4.42 -4.57
C ASN A 7 8.82 4.38 -5.67
N ALA A 8 8.37 3.20 -6.09
CA ALA A 8 7.30 3.06 -7.07
C ALA A 8 5.97 3.62 -6.55
N TYR A 9 5.62 3.34 -5.29
CA TYR A 9 4.44 3.91 -4.63
C TYR A 9 4.53 5.44 -4.57
N TYR A 10 5.61 6.01 -4.04
CA TYR A 10 5.75 7.46 -3.92
C TYR A 10 5.67 8.18 -5.27
N LYS A 11 6.21 7.57 -6.32
CA LYS A 11 6.14 8.11 -7.68
C LYS A 11 4.72 8.03 -8.28
N LYS A 12 3.98 6.94 -8.03
CA LYS A 12 2.59 6.81 -8.51
C LYS A 12 1.67 7.74 -7.72
N VAL A 13 1.79 7.76 -6.39
CA VAL A 13 0.91 8.56 -5.55
C VAL A 13 1.18 10.05 -5.71
N SER A 14 2.42 10.51 -5.90
CA SER A 14 2.70 11.92 -6.18
C SER A 14 1.98 12.48 -7.42
N ILE A 15 1.47 11.62 -8.31
CA ILE A 15 0.67 12.02 -9.48
C ILE A 15 -0.82 12.19 -9.12
N PHE A 16 -1.33 11.49 -8.10
CA PHE A 16 -2.75 11.43 -7.75
C PHE A 16 -3.13 12.08 -6.40
N LYS A 17 -2.23 12.09 -5.40
CA LYS A 17 -2.39 12.68 -4.05
C LYS A 17 -1.02 12.82 -3.36
N GLU A 18 -0.84 13.76 -2.43
CA GLU A 18 0.36 13.71 -1.57
C GLU A 18 0.22 12.59 -0.53
N PRO A 19 1.12 11.58 -0.50
CA PRO A 19 1.03 10.49 0.46
C PRO A 19 1.39 10.98 1.86
N GLY A 20 0.53 10.67 2.84
CA GLY A 20 0.74 11.01 4.24
C GLY A 20 1.72 10.07 4.96
N GLU A 21 2.10 10.43 6.19
CA GLU A 21 2.97 9.61 7.04
C GLU A 21 2.33 8.25 7.40
N THR A 22 1.00 8.18 7.49
CA THR A 22 0.28 6.92 7.74
C THR A 22 0.46 5.93 6.59
N HIS A 23 0.35 6.40 5.34
CA HIS A 23 0.58 5.55 4.15
C HIS A 23 1.98 4.94 4.16
N LYS A 24 2.99 5.75 4.52
CA LYS A 24 4.37 5.30 4.66
C LYS A 24 4.50 4.16 5.67
N LYS A 25 3.96 4.35 6.87
CA LYS A 25 4.08 3.39 7.97
C LYS A 25 3.39 2.06 7.62
N VAL A 26 2.16 2.13 7.13
CA VAL A 26 1.38 0.96 6.73
C VAL A 26 2.09 0.20 5.60
N LEU A 27 2.53 0.90 4.55
CA LEU A 27 3.22 0.28 3.42
C LEU A 27 4.53 -0.39 3.86
N LEU A 28 5.35 0.28 4.69
CA LEU A 28 6.60 -0.27 5.20
C LEU A 28 6.38 -1.55 6.02
N ALA A 29 5.37 -1.56 6.90
CA ALA A 29 5.05 -2.72 7.70
C ALA A 29 4.67 -3.93 6.81
N LEU A 30 3.82 -3.69 5.82
CA LEU A 30 3.38 -4.70 4.85
C LEU A 30 4.55 -5.24 4.01
N LEU A 31 5.45 -4.36 3.55
CA LEU A 31 6.60 -4.72 2.73
C LEU A 31 7.67 -5.51 3.49
N HIS A 32 7.91 -5.18 4.75
CA HIS A 32 8.96 -5.82 5.55
C HIS A 32 8.58 -7.25 5.94
N GLU A 33 7.34 -7.45 6.38
CA GLU A 33 6.89 -8.73 6.94
C GLU A 33 6.37 -9.68 5.87
N LYS A 34 5.98 -9.18 4.68
CA LYS A 34 5.45 -9.96 3.54
C LYS A 34 4.39 -10.99 3.94
N LYS A 35 3.59 -10.67 4.95
CA LYS A 35 2.50 -11.49 5.49
C LYS A 35 1.17 -10.75 5.37
N TYR A 36 0.10 -11.46 5.68
CA TYR A 36 -1.21 -10.82 5.91
C TYR A 36 -1.21 -10.14 7.27
N PHE A 37 -1.69 -8.91 7.31
CA PHE A 37 -2.00 -8.18 8.53
C PHE A 37 -3.51 -8.06 8.68
N ALA A 38 -4.01 -8.25 9.89
CA ALA A 38 -5.36 -7.81 10.21
C ALA A 38 -5.41 -6.27 10.26
N LYS A 39 -6.56 -5.68 9.90
CA LYS A 39 -6.77 -4.22 10.02
C LYS A 39 -6.44 -3.71 11.43
N ASP A 40 -6.80 -4.45 12.47
CA ASP A 40 -6.53 -4.11 13.87
C ASP A 40 -5.03 -4.02 14.19
N GLU A 41 -4.20 -4.84 13.55
CA GLU A 41 -2.74 -4.75 13.68
C GLU A 41 -2.20 -3.48 13.03
N LEU A 42 -2.87 -3.01 11.97
CA LEU A 42 -2.48 -1.79 11.25
C LEU A 42 -2.99 -0.51 11.91
N LEU A 43 -3.98 -0.58 12.80
CA LEU A 43 -4.55 0.59 13.51
C LEU A 43 -3.47 1.39 14.25
N CYS A 44 -2.48 0.70 14.82
CA CYS A 44 -1.38 1.35 15.53
C CYS A 44 -0.58 2.32 14.63
N PHE A 45 -0.49 2.04 13.32
CA PHE A 45 0.19 2.92 12.36
C PHE A 45 -0.64 4.15 11.99
N ALA A 46 -1.95 4.08 12.19
CA ALA A 46 -2.91 5.17 12.01
C ALA A 46 -3.24 5.90 13.33
N ASN A 47 -2.42 5.76 14.38
CA ASN A 47 -2.70 6.33 15.71
C ASN A 47 -4.07 5.94 16.27
N PHE A 48 -4.52 4.71 15.99
CA PHE A 48 -5.83 4.18 16.38
C PHE A 48 -7.04 4.90 15.75
N ASP A 49 -6.82 5.65 14.67
CA ASP A 49 -7.88 6.24 13.87
C ASP A 49 -8.30 5.27 12.76
N GLU A 50 -9.50 4.68 12.91
CA GLU A 50 -10.06 3.72 11.96
C GLU A 50 -10.36 4.36 10.60
N GLU A 51 -10.92 5.57 10.58
CA GLU A 51 -11.29 6.26 9.33
C GLU A 51 -10.03 6.59 8.53
N LEU A 52 -8.99 7.06 9.21
CA LEU A 52 -7.69 7.31 8.60
C LEU A 52 -7.06 6.02 8.05
N LEU A 53 -7.12 4.92 8.81
CA LEU A 53 -6.60 3.63 8.36
C LEU A 53 -7.34 3.14 7.11
N GLU A 54 -8.67 3.17 7.13
CA GLU A 54 -9.49 2.70 6.00
C GLU A 54 -9.20 3.51 4.75
N LYS A 55 -9.13 4.85 4.88
CA LYS A 55 -8.73 5.71 3.78
C LYS A 55 -7.32 5.38 3.25
N THR A 56 -6.36 5.14 4.14
CA THR A 56 -5.00 4.75 3.76
C THR A 56 -4.98 3.40 3.03
N ILE A 57 -5.72 2.40 3.49
CA ILE A 57 -5.83 1.09 2.83
C ILE A 57 -6.44 1.24 1.44
N LEU A 58 -7.54 2.00 1.31
CA LEU A 58 -8.18 2.25 0.02
C LEU A 58 -7.23 2.95 -0.95
N ASP A 59 -6.55 4.02 -0.52
CA ASP A 59 -5.59 4.74 -1.35
C ASP A 59 -4.44 3.79 -1.81
N LEU A 60 -3.96 2.88 -0.96
CA LEU A 60 -2.91 1.92 -1.29
C LEU A 60 -3.39 0.80 -2.23
N GLU A 61 -4.66 0.39 -2.10
CA GLU A 61 -5.30 -0.63 -2.92
C GLU A 61 -5.65 -0.10 -4.32
N ASP A 62 -6.12 1.14 -4.42
CA ASP A 62 -6.41 1.84 -5.69
C ASP A 62 -5.18 1.96 -6.59
N VAL A 63 -4.00 2.13 -5.98
CA VAL A 63 -2.71 2.22 -6.68
C VAL A 63 -2.16 0.84 -7.02
N GLY A 64 -2.86 -0.23 -6.62
CA GLY A 64 -2.51 -1.61 -6.92
C GLY A 64 -1.34 -2.15 -6.11
N VAL A 65 -0.96 -1.49 -5.01
CA VAL A 65 0.20 -1.90 -4.20
C VAL A 65 -0.13 -3.00 -3.21
N ILE A 66 -1.33 -2.94 -2.66
CA ILE A 66 -1.82 -3.90 -1.69
C ILE A 66 -3.11 -4.54 -2.21
N LYS A 67 -3.55 -5.58 -1.51
CA LYS A 67 -4.85 -6.22 -1.70
C LYS A 67 -5.48 -6.45 -0.34
N THR A 68 -6.77 -6.17 -0.26
CA THR A 68 -7.59 -6.46 0.91
C THR A 68 -8.41 -7.73 0.70
N GLU A 69 -8.43 -8.63 1.69
CA GLU A 69 -9.24 -9.85 1.71
C GLU A 69 -10.05 -9.89 3.01
N GLY A 70 -11.24 -9.27 2.97
CA GLY A 70 -12.06 -9.05 4.16
C GLY A 70 -11.36 -8.13 5.17
N TRP A 71 -11.00 -8.68 6.32
CA TRP A 71 -10.24 -8.02 7.38
C TRP A 71 -8.72 -8.10 7.25
N LEU A 72 -8.20 -8.80 6.25
CA LEU A 72 -6.76 -8.98 6.04
C LEU A 72 -6.24 -8.08 4.91
N VAL A 73 -5.00 -7.62 5.06
CA VAL A 73 -4.30 -6.73 4.13
C VAL A 73 -2.91 -7.30 3.84
N LYS A 74 -2.50 -7.34 2.57
CA LYS A 74 -1.13 -7.74 2.18
C LYS A 74 -0.64 -6.97 0.95
N VAL A 75 0.67 -6.99 0.72
CA VAL A 75 1.29 -6.49 -0.53
C VAL A 75 0.93 -7.42 -1.70
N ARG A 76 0.72 -6.86 -2.90
CA ARG A 76 0.62 -7.66 -4.13
C ARG A 76 2.02 -8.10 -4.59
N GLU A 77 2.17 -9.38 -4.89
CA GLU A 77 3.47 -9.96 -5.32
C GLU A 77 3.87 -9.52 -6.74
N ASN A 78 2.90 -9.25 -7.62
CA ASN A 78 3.12 -8.93 -9.04
C ASN A 78 2.90 -7.45 -9.37
N LEU A 79 3.59 -6.56 -8.65
CA LEU A 79 3.49 -5.09 -8.78
C LEU A 79 3.87 -4.51 -10.16
N PHE A 80 4.42 -5.32 -11.08
CA PHE A 80 4.99 -4.86 -12.36
C PHE A 80 4.47 -5.59 -13.61
N GLU A 81 3.53 -6.54 -13.52
CA GLU A 81 3.10 -7.28 -14.72
C GLU A 81 2.13 -6.48 -15.61
N GLU A 82 1.37 -5.52 -15.09
CA GLU A 82 0.39 -4.75 -15.88
C GLU A 82 1.00 -3.61 -16.72
N GLU A 83 2.23 -3.14 -16.45
CA GLU A 83 2.91 -2.17 -17.33
C GLU A 83 3.59 -2.82 -18.54
N ALA A 84 3.85 -4.14 -18.51
CA ALA A 84 4.46 -4.85 -19.64
C ALA A 84 3.46 -5.20 -20.74
N GLU A 85 2.19 -5.46 -20.41
CA GLU A 85 1.15 -5.77 -21.42
C GLU A 85 0.64 -4.51 -22.14
N GLY A 86 0.66 -3.35 -21.49
CA GLY A 86 0.24 -2.08 -22.11
C GLY A 86 1.30 -1.41 -23.01
N LEU A 87 2.55 -1.86 -22.98
CA LEU A 87 3.64 -1.38 -23.86
C LEU A 87 3.87 -2.28 -25.08
N LEU A 88 3.16 -3.40 -25.17
CA LEU A 88 3.22 -4.36 -26.29
C LEU A 88 1.91 -4.45 -27.10
N ALA A 89 0.92 -3.59 -26.81
CA ALA A 89 -0.34 -3.48 -27.55
C ALA A 89 -0.33 -2.31 -28.55
#